data_AF-A0A9Q0QXG1-F1
#
_entry.id   AF-A0A9Q0QXG1-F1
#
_cell.length_a   1.000
_cell.length_b   1.000
_cell.length_c   1.000
_cell.angle_alpha   90.00
_cell.angle_beta   90.00
_cell.angle_gamma   90.00
#
_symmetry.space_group_name_H-M   'P 1'
#
loop_
_entity.id
_entity.type
_entity.pdbx_description
1 polymer ?
#
loop_
_entity_poly.entity_id
_entity_poly.type
_entity_poly.pdbx_seq_one_letter_code
_entity_poly.pdbx_strand_id
1 'polypeptide(L)'
;MDFLVNTMGMVPAVIARCPTILTFSLGMRIIPRCSVIQVLLSNGLIEKDFSLATLVISSEKSFLERYVTKYEVEVPQLLKVRSSLSSLVNTATEVLVSISPGYYAAVKSG
;
A
#
# COMPACT_ATOMS: atom_id res chain seq x y z
N MET A 1 -1.66 8.52 12.60
CA MET A 1 -2.51 7.87 13.62
C MET A 1 -3.98 8.04 13.29
N ASP A 2 -4.46 9.28 13.09
CA ASP A 2 -5.87 9.59 12.77
C ASP A 2 -6.52 8.65 11.75
N PHE A 3 -5.93 8.51 10.55
CA PHE A 3 -6.43 7.59 9.51
C PHE A 3 -6.65 6.15 10.00
N LEU A 4 -5.70 5.57 10.75
CA LEU A 4 -5.83 4.18 11.21
C LEU A 4 -6.95 4.04 12.25
N VAL A 5 -7.09 5.00 13.16
CA VAL A 5 -8.08 4.93 14.24
C VAL A 5 -9.45 5.34 13.76
N ASN A 6 -9.56 6.51 13.14
CA ASN A 6 -10.83 7.14 12.79
C ASN A 6 -11.36 6.69 11.42
N THR A 7 -10.49 6.48 10.42
CA THR A 7 -10.92 6.02 9.09
C THR A 7 -11.00 4.50 8.99
N MET A 8 -10.00 3.79 9.52
CA MET A 8 -9.95 2.32 9.46
C MET A 8 -10.59 1.64 10.67
N GLY A 9 -10.99 2.39 11.70
CA GLY A 9 -11.61 1.82 12.91
C GLY A 9 -10.66 0.95 13.74
N MET A 10 -9.35 1.16 13.64
CA MET A 10 -8.37 0.36 14.37
C MET A 10 -8.29 0.78 15.83
N VAL A 11 -8.35 -0.22 16.71
CA VAL A 11 -8.18 0.01 18.16
C VAL A 11 -6.72 0.43 18.42
N PRO A 12 -6.47 1.54 19.13
CA PRO A 12 -5.11 2.02 19.40
C PRO A 12 -4.20 0.96 20.04
N ALA A 13 -4.75 0.08 20.90
CA ALA A 13 -4.01 -1.03 21.50
C ALA A 13 -3.47 -2.03 20.46
N VAL A 14 -4.17 -2.24 19.34
CA VAL A 14 -3.70 -3.09 18.23
C VAL A 14 -2.48 -2.46 17.56
N ILE A 15 -2.52 -1.14 17.35
CA ILE A 15 -1.41 -0.37 16.75
C ILE A 15 -0.20 -0.38 17.69
N ALA A 16 -0.42 -0.19 18.99
CA ALA A 16 0.64 -0.17 20.00
C ALA A 16 1.41 -1.50 20.11
N ARG A 17 0.80 -2.64 19.75
CA ARG A 17 1.49 -3.94 19.68
C ARG A 17 2.50 -4.04 18.53
N CYS A 18 2.40 -3.18 17.53
CA CYS A 18 3.31 -3.19 16.38
C CYS A 18 3.63 -1.75 15.94
N PRO A 19 4.40 -0.99 16.74
CA PRO A 19 4.69 0.42 16.44
C PRO A 19 5.47 0.61 15.13
N THR A 20 6.16 -0.44 14.64
CA THR A 20 6.84 -0.46 13.35
C THR A 20 5.91 -0.11 12.19
N ILE A 21 4.60 -0.35 12.28
CA ILE A 21 3.68 0.06 11.20
C ILE A 21 3.68 1.58 10.98
N LEU A 22 4.00 2.36 12.03
CA LEU A 22 4.01 3.82 11.99
C LEU A 22 5.30 4.39 11.36
N THR A 23 6.32 3.56 11.11
CA THR A 23 7.54 4.00 10.41
C THR A 23 7.36 4.02 8.89
N PHE A 24 6.30 3.39 8.38
CA PHE A 24 5.99 3.41 6.94
C PHE A 24 5.23 4.69 6.55
N SER A 25 5.43 5.11 5.29
CA SER A 25 4.75 6.26 4.73
C SER A 25 3.22 6.06 4.73
N LEU A 26 2.52 7.02 5.33
CA LEU A 26 1.06 7.05 5.35
C LEU A 26 0.49 7.12 3.93
N GLY A 27 0.95 8.08 3.13
CA GLY A 27 0.43 8.32 1.78
C GLY A 27 0.89 7.29 0.74
N MET A 28 2.13 6.82 0.84
CA MET A 28 2.69 5.93 -0.20
C MET A 28 2.47 4.44 0.09
N ARG A 29 2.23 4.06 1.35
CA ARG A 29 2.11 2.64 1.72
C ARG A 29 0.83 2.32 2.49
N ILE A 30 0.57 3.01 3.60
CA ILE A 30 -0.54 2.64 4.50
C ILE A 30 -1.89 2.89 3.83
N ILE A 31 -2.14 4.11 3.33
CA ILE A 31 -3.41 4.48 2.69
C ILE A 31 -3.69 3.60 1.46
N PRO A 32 -2.78 3.47 0.48
CA PRO A 32 -3.05 2.65 -0.72
C PRO A 32 -3.40 1.20 -0.37
N ARG A 33 -2.69 0.59 0.59
CA ARG A 33 -2.96 -0.79 1.01
C ARG A 33 -4.27 -0.94 1.77
N CYS A 34 -4.57 0.00 2.66
CA CYS A 34 -5.84 0.00 3.39
C CYS A 34 -7.04 0.20 2.45
N SER A 35 -6.93 1.05 1.42
CA SER A 35 -7.98 1.26 0.43
C SER A 35 -8.29 0.00 -0.36
N VAL A 36 -7.27 -0.76 -0.79
CA VAL A 36 -7.48 -2.07 -1.45
C VAL A 36 -8.26 -3.01 -0.53
N ILE A 37 -7.87 -3.10 0.74
CA ILE A 37 -8.56 -3.94 1.72
C ILE A 37 -10.01 -3.50 1.94
N GLN A 38 -10.29 -2.20 2.01
CA GLN A 38 -11.67 -1.70 2.10
C GLN A 38 -12.51 -2.10 0.90
N VAL A 39 -11.95 -2.03 -0.32
CA VAL A 39 -12.64 -2.50 -1.53
C VAL A 39 -12.95 -3.99 -1.44
N LEU A 40 -11.97 -4.82 -1.07
CA LEU A 40 -12.18 -6.27 -0.95
C LEU A 40 -13.22 -6.63 0.12
N LEU A 41 -13.18 -5.97 1.28
CA LEU A 41 -14.18 -6.14 2.35
C LEU A 41 -15.58 -5.76 1.88
N SER A 42 -15.70 -4.64 1.18
CA SER A 42 -17.00 -4.15 0.67
C SER A 42 -17.59 -5.06 -0.41
N ASN A 43 -16.75 -5.83 -1.11
CA ASN A 43 -17.17 -6.85 -2.07
C ASN A 43 -17.34 -8.25 -1.43
N GLY A 44 -17.12 -8.40 -0.12
CA GLY A 44 -17.23 -9.68 0.58
C GLY A 44 -16.18 -10.72 0.18
N LEU A 45 -15.06 -10.30 -0.41
CA LEU A 45 -14.01 -11.20 -0.92
C LEU A 45 -12.99 -11.61 0.16
N ILE A 46 -12.95 -10.87 1.26
CA ILE A 46 -12.13 -11.17 2.44
C ILE A 46 -12.93 -10.89 3.71
N GLU A 47 -12.51 -11.52 4.80
CA GLU A 47 -13.06 -11.27 6.13
C GLU A 47 -12.36 -10.10 6.83
N LYS A 48 -13.03 -9.53 7.83
CA LYS A 48 -12.55 -8.37 8.60
C LYS A 48 -11.36 -8.69 9.52
N ASP A 49 -11.06 -9.97 9.73
CA ASP A 49 -9.95 -10.41 10.58
C ASP A 49 -8.64 -10.53 9.81
N PHE A 50 -8.05 -9.39 9.48
CA PHE A 50 -6.73 -9.32 8.87
C PHE A 50 -5.72 -8.63 9.80
N SER A 51 -4.49 -9.12 9.79
CA SER A 51 -3.39 -8.50 10.53
C SER A 51 -2.94 -7.22 9.82
N LEU A 52 -3.17 -6.06 10.46
CA LEU A 52 -2.67 -4.76 10.00
C LEU A 52 -1.13 -4.77 9.86
N ALA A 53 -0.43 -5.46 10.76
CA ALA A 53 1.01 -5.62 10.68
C ALA A 53 1.40 -6.38 9.40
N THR A 54 0.76 -7.51 9.11
CA THR A 54 1.02 -8.28 7.87
C THR A 54 0.68 -7.46 6.62
N LEU A 55 -0.41 -6.69 6.67
CA LEU A 55 -0.81 -5.81 5.58
C LEU A 55 0.25 -4.74 5.28
N VAL A 56 0.76 -4.05 6.30
CA VAL A 56 1.66 -2.90 6.13
C VAL A 56 3.11 -3.33 5.94
N ILE A 57 3.57 -4.35 6.66
CA ILE A 57 4.98 -4.77 6.68
C ILE A 57 5.33 -5.65 5.47
N SER A 58 4.36 -6.38 4.89
CA SER A 58 4.62 -7.27 3.77
C SER A 58 5.31 -6.56 2.59
N SER A 59 6.15 -7.31 1.87
CA SER A 59 6.74 -6.80 0.62
C SER A 59 5.65 -6.37 -0.36
N GLU A 60 5.97 -5.45 -1.26
CA GLU A 60 5.03 -5.03 -2.30
C GLU A 60 4.56 -6.21 -3.15
N LYS A 61 5.48 -7.09 -3.55
CA LYS A 61 5.16 -8.31 -4.28
C LYS A 61 4.13 -9.18 -3.54
N SER A 62 4.40 -9.49 -2.27
CA SER A 62 3.49 -10.33 -1.46
C SER A 62 2.13 -9.69 -1.25
N PHE A 63 2.09 -8.37 -1.07
CA PHE A 63 0.83 -7.63 -0.96
C PHE A 63 0.01 -7.72 -2.25
N LEU A 64 0.65 -7.47 -3.40
CA LEU A 64 -0.01 -7.50 -4.70
C LEU A 64 -0.54 -8.89 -5.04
N GLU A 65 0.26 -9.93 -4.83
CA GLU A 65 -0.16 -11.31 -5.08
C GLU A 65 -1.37 -11.69 -4.23
N ARG A 66 -1.36 -11.34 -2.93
CA ARG A 66 -2.40 -11.77 -1.99
C ARG A 66 -3.71 -10.98 -2.10
N TYR A 67 -3.66 -9.70 -2.42
CA TYR A 67 -4.82 -8.81 -2.31
C TYR A 67 -5.18 -8.07 -3.61
N VAL A 68 -4.33 -8.08 -4.63
CA VAL A 68 -4.63 -7.40 -5.90
C VAL A 68 -4.81 -8.41 -7.01
N THR A 69 -3.74 -9.15 -7.36
CA THR A 69 -3.76 -10.13 -8.44
C THR A 69 -4.70 -11.30 -8.14
N LYS A 70 -4.79 -11.74 -6.88
CA LYS A 70 -5.73 -12.81 -6.51
C LYS A 70 -7.19 -12.50 -6.83
N TYR A 71 -7.60 -11.23 -6.76
CA TYR A 71 -9.00 -10.80 -6.90
C TYR A 71 -9.21 -9.94 -8.15
N GLU A 72 -8.33 -10.08 -9.15
CA GLU A 72 -8.34 -9.21 -10.32
C GLU A 72 -9.53 -9.45 -11.24
N VAL A 73 -10.06 -10.68 -11.25
CA VAL A 73 -11.23 -11.06 -12.06
C VAL A 73 -12.50 -10.53 -11.42
N GLU A 74 -12.61 -10.66 -10.10
CA GLU A 74 -13.76 -10.22 -9.32
C GLU A 74 -13.81 -8.70 -9.18
N VAL A 75 -12.64 -8.04 -9.13
CA VAL A 75 -12.53 -6.58 -8.97
C VAL A 75 -11.53 -5.99 -9.97
N PRO A 76 -11.89 -5.89 -11.28
CA PRO A 76 -10.99 -5.41 -12.33
C PRO A 76 -10.46 -3.98 -12.11
N GLN A 77 -11.19 -3.19 -11.34
CA GLN A 77 -10.80 -1.84 -10.92
C GLN A 77 -9.54 -1.80 -10.03
N LEU A 78 -9.20 -2.88 -9.31
CA LEU A 78 -7.95 -2.96 -8.54
C LEU A 78 -6.71 -2.93 -9.44
N LEU A 79 -6.80 -3.53 -10.64
CA LEU A 79 -5.71 -3.49 -11.62
C LEU A 79 -5.56 -2.11 -12.26
N LYS A 80 -6.68 -1.43 -12.57
CA LYS A 80 -6.63 -0.06 -13.12
C LYS A 80 -5.87 0.88 -12.19
N VAL A 81 -6.12 0.81 -10.88
CA VAL A 81 -5.42 1.62 -9.87
C VAL A 81 -3.92 1.30 -9.85
N ARG A 82 -3.54 0.02 -9.88
CA ARG A 82 -2.13 -0.41 -9.93
C ARG A 82 -1.42 0.12 -11.18
N SER A 83 -2.02 -0.04 -12.36
CA SER A 83 -1.44 0.42 -13.62
C SER A 83 -1.25 1.93 -13.62
N SER A 84 -2.26 2.71 -13.21
CA SER A 84 -2.15 4.17 -13.13
C SER A 84 -1.11 4.64 -12.13
N LEU A 85 -1.04 4.04 -10.94
CA LEU A 85 0.00 4.36 -9.96
C LEU A 85 1.40 4.00 -10.46
N SER A 86 1.56 2.87 -11.14
CA SER A 86 2.85 2.48 -11.72
C SER A 86 3.32 3.46 -12.80
N SER A 87 2.41 3.94 -13.64
CA SER A 87 2.71 4.98 -14.64
C SER A 87 3.11 6.29 -13.97
N LEU A 88 2.38 6.73 -12.95
CA LEU A 88 2.69 7.96 -12.22
C LEU A 88 4.03 7.89 -11.49
N VAL A 89 4.36 6.75 -10.87
CA VAL A 89 5.66 6.53 -10.22
C VAL A 89 6.79 6.53 -11.25
N ASN A 90 6.59 5.89 -12.42
CA ASN A 90 7.60 5.90 -13.48
C ASN A 90 7.80 7.32 -14.02
N THR A 91 6.73 8.08 -14.29
CA THR A 91 6.83 9.47 -14.73
C THR A 91 7.51 10.35 -13.68
N ALA A 92 7.16 10.22 -12.39
CA ALA A 92 7.82 10.96 -11.32
C ALA A 92 9.30 10.59 -11.21
N THR A 93 9.65 9.32 -11.42
CA THR A 93 11.04 8.85 -11.43
C THR A 93 11.82 9.44 -12.61
N GLU A 94 11.23 9.45 -13.81
CA GLU A 94 11.84 10.08 -15.00
C GLU A 94 12.07 11.58 -14.80
N VAL A 95 11.09 12.29 -14.23
CA VAL A 95 11.21 13.72 -13.90
C VAL A 95 12.31 13.96 -12.86
N LEU A 96 12.39 13.15 -11.81
CA LEU A 96 13.43 13.28 -10.78
C LEU A 96 14.83 12.96 -11.32
N VAL A 97 14.96 11.95 -12.20
CA VAL A 97 16.21 11.62 -12.90
C VAL A 97 16.65 12.77 -13.79
N SER A 98 15.72 13.47 -14.44
CA SER A 98 16.03 14.63 -15.27
C SER A 98 16.45 15.87 -14.47
N ILE A 99 15.94 16.05 -13.24
CA ILE A 99 16.20 17.23 -12.40
C ILE A 99 17.44 17.04 -11.51
N SER A 100 17.72 15.82 -11.05
CA SER A 100 18.90 15.53 -10.22
C SER A 100 19.47 14.13 -10.50
N PRO A 101 20.25 13.98 -11.59
CA PRO A 101 20.79 12.68 -12.01
C PRO A 101 21.64 11.98 -10.95
N GLY A 102 22.36 12.76 -10.13
CA GLY A 102 23.27 12.25 -9.09
C GLY A 102 22.58 11.58 -7.91
N TYR A 103 21.34 11.99 -7.57
CA TYR A 103 20.59 11.40 -6.45
C TYR A 103 20.11 9.98 -6.77
N TYR A 104 19.70 9.71 -8.01
CA TYR A 104 19.17 8.41 -8.42
C TYR A 104 20.24 7.31 -8.51
N ALA A 105 21.48 7.67 -8.88
CA ALA A 105 22.60 6.72 -8.91
C ALA A 105 22.94 6.15 -7.52
N ALA A 106 22.71 6.92 -6.45
CA ALA A 106 22.91 6.48 -5.07
C ALA A 106 21.80 5.56 -4.54
N VAL A 107 20.58 5.61 -5.12
CA VAL A 107 19.44 4.79 -4.69
C VAL A 107 19.47 3.37 -5.30
N LYS A 108 20.09 3.18 -6.48
CA LYS A 108 20.22 1.86 -7.13
C LYS A 108 21.43 1.03 -6.69
N SER A 109 22.33 1.61 -5.89
CA SER A 109 23.60 0.99 -5.47
C SER A 109 23.57 0.40 -4.06
N GLY A 110 22.40 0.34 -3.41
CA GLY A 110 22.20 -0.25 -2.07
C GLY A 110 21.07 -1.26 -2.02
#